data_AF-A0A341ELP3-F1
#
_entry.id   AF-A0A341ELP3-F1
#
_cell.length_a   1.000
_cell.length_b   1.000
_cell.length_c   1.000
_cell.angle_alpha   90.00
_cell.angle_beta   90.00
_cell.angle_gamma   90.00
#
_symmetry.space_group_name_H-M   'P 1'
#
loop_
_entity.id
_entity.type
_entity.pdbx_description
1 polymer ?
#
loop_
_entity_poly.entity_id
_entity_poly.type
_entity_poly.pdbx_seq_one_letter_code
_entity_poly.pdbx_strand_id
1 'polypeptide(L)'
;MTDPEKPAPGEVLLPEIGKNLTRNEIMDVLADEGYSASGRKGWLKQVLTRLETEQHESPNSTRAELVAEISDILKENVPGDPKADDSL
;
A
#
# COMPACT_ATOMS: atom_id res chain seq x y z
N MET A 1 -9.03 -12.18 29.30
CA MET A 1 -8.78 -12.97 28.09
C MET A 1 -9.51 -12.25 26.97
N THR A 2 -8.81 -11.49 26.15
CA THR A 2 -9.37 -10.93 24.92
C THR A 2 -9.35 -12.07 23.90
N ASP A 3 -10.53 -12.55 23.52
CA ASP A 3 -10.71 -13.47 22.40
C ASP A 3 -10.04 -12.84 21.15
N PRO A 4 -9.25 -13.60 20.38
CA PRO A 4 -8.82 -13.14 19.07
C PRO A 4 -10.08 -13.07 18.21
N GLU A 5 -10.46 -11.85 17.82
CA GLU A 5 -11.58 -11.57 16.93
C GLU A 5 -11.43 -12.46 15.70
N LYS A 6 -12.28 -13.48 15.59
CA LYS A 6 -12.27 -14.43 14.49
C LYS A 6 -12.65 -13.65 13.23
N PRO A 7 -11.78 -13.57 12.20
CA PRO A 7 -12.09 -12.84 10.98
C PRO A 7 -13.37 -13.42 10.36
N ALA A 8 -14.21 -12.54 9.83
CA ALA A 8 -15.53 -12.91 9.32
C ALA A 8 -15.36 -13.90 8.15
N PRO A 9 -16.24 -14.91 8.01
CA PRO A 9 -16.16 -15.86 6.92
C PRO A 9 -16.43 -15.14 5.59
N GLY A 10 -15.37 -14.88 4.83
CA GLY A 10 -15.42 -14.10 3.58
C GLY A 10 -14.40 -12.95 3.51
N GLU A 11 -13.67 -12.66 4.59
CA GLU A 11 -12.54 -11.72 4.53
C GLU A 11 -11.37 -12.39 3.80
N VAL A 12 -11.18 -12.04 2.52
CA VAL A 12 -9.93 -12.28 1.83
C VAL A 12 -8.88 -11.41 2.54
N LEU A 13 -8.12 -12.03 3.43
CA LEU A 13 -7.04 -11.35 4.16
C LEU A 13 -5.94 -11.02 3.16
N LEU A 14 -5.60 -9.72 3.10
CA LEU A 14 -4.46 -9.26 2.32
C LEU A 14 -3.18 -9.90 2.87
N PRO A 15 -2.19 -10.20 2.02
CA PRO A 15 -0.99 -10.89 2.45
C PRO A 15 -0.22 -10.05 3.47
N GLU A 16 0.47 -10.73 4.37
CA GLU A 16 1.35 -10.06 5.32
C GLU A 16 2.49 -9.33 4.59
N ILE A 17 2.88 -8.17 5.12
CA ILE A 17 3.97 -7.39 4.56
C ILE A 17 5.30 -8.07 4.95
N GLY A 18 5.81 -8.90 4.04
CA GLY A 18 7.06 -9.63 4.20
C GLY A 18 8.28 -8.71 4.34
N LYS A 19 9.37 -9.26 4.88
CA LYS A 19 10.66 -8.54 5.04
C LYS A 19 11.35 -8.21 3.70
N ASN A 20 11.04 -8.96 2.64
CA ASN A 20 11.60 -8.77 1.31
C ASN A 20 10.47 -8.50 0.31
N LEU A 21 9.55 -7.61 0.67
CA LEU A 21 8.44 -7.26 -0.20
C LEU A 21 8.99 -6.73 -1.54
N THR A 22 8.63 -7.41 -2.62
CA THR A 22 9.05 -7.07 -3.97
C THR A 22 7.99 -6.27 -4.70
N ARG A 23 8.40 -5.55 -5.76
CA ARG A 23 7.48 -4.86 -6.67
C ARG A 23 6.38 -5.78 -7.20
N ASN A 24 6.76 -6.99 -7.60
CA ASN A 24 5.83 -7.94 -8.21
C ASN A 24 4.76 -8.36 -7.20
N GLU A 25 5.12 -8.65 -5.95
CA GLU A 25 4.14 -8.98 -4.90
C GLU A 25 3.15 -7.82 -4.66
N ILE A 26 3.62 -6.58 -4.69
CA ILE A 26 2.74 -5.40 -4.58
C ILE A 26 1.76 -5.33 -5.75
N MET A 27 2.26 -5.54 -6.96
CA MET A 27 1.44 -5.50 -8.17
C MET A 27 0.44 -6.66 -8.23
N ASP A 28 0.83 -7.85 -7.77
CA ASP A 28 -0.06 -9.02 -7.71
C ASP A 28 -1.24 -8.74 -6.77
N VAL A 29 -1.00 -8.16 -5.60
CA VAL A 29 -2.07 -7.75 -4.66
C VAL A 29 -2.95 -6.66 -5.26
N LEU A 30 -2.37 -5.74 -6.03
CA LEU A 30 -3.13 -4.69 -6.69
C LEU A 30 -4.01 -5.20 -7.83
N ALA A 31 -3.54 -6.20 -8.57
CA ALA A 31 -4.26 -6.81 -9.69
C ALA A 31 -5.31 -7.83 -9.23
N ASP A 32 -5.22 -8.35 -8.02
CA ASP A 32 -6.14 -9.35 -7.49
C ASP A 32 -7.54 -8.75 -7.21
N GLU A 33 -8.51 -9.16 -8.01
CA GLU A 33 -9.93 -8.79 -7.92
C GLU A 33 -10.63 -9.38 -6.68
N GLY A 34 -10.04 -10.38 -6.04
CA GLY A 34 -10.49 -10.96 -4.77
C GLY A 34 -10.39 -9.96 -3.60
N TYR A 35 -9.55 -8.93 -3.73
CA TYR A 35 -9.44 -7.88 -2.73
C TYR A 35 -10.27 -6.63 -3.06
N SER A 36 -11.02 -6.16 -2.07
CA SER A 36 -11.72 -4.89 -2.19
C SER A 36 -10.75 -3.73 -2.47
N ALA A 37 -11.18 -2.74 -3.24
CA ALA A 37 -10.37 -1.55 -3.53
C ALA A 37 -9.93 -0.84 -2.24
N SER A 38 -10.84 -0.73 -1.25
CA SER A 38 -10.55 -0.17 0.07
C SER A 38 -9.51 -1.00 0.83
N GLY A 39 -9.58 -2.33 0.76
CA GLY A 39 -8.61 -3.23 1.35
C GLY A 39 -7.22 -3.05 0.74
N ARG A 40 -7.11 -3.15 -0.59
CA ARG A 40 -5.85 -2.93 -1.33
C ARG A 40 -5.22 -1.58 -0.99
N LYS A 41 -6.04 -0.52 -0.91
CA LYS A 41 -5.58 0.83 -0.50
C LYS A 41 -5.08 0.88 0.94
N GLY A 42 -5.77 0.22 1.87
CA GLY A 42 -5.34 0.12 3.26
C GLY A 42 -3.99 -0.59 3.41
N TRP A 43 -3.83 -1.70 2.68
CA TRP A 43 -2.60 -2.47 2.65
C TRP A 43 -1.43 -1.70 2.02
N LEU A 44 -1.66 -1.03 0.88
CA LEU A 44 -0.63 -0.17 0.25
C LEU A 44 -0.13 0.93 1.19
N LYS A 45 -1.01 1.53 2.00
CA LYS A 45 -0.59 2.53 2.99
C LYS A 45 0.35 1.91 4.04
N GLN A 46 0.04 0.72 4.54
CA GLN A 46 0.90 0.01 5.49
C GLN A 46 2.25 -0.35 4.87
N VAL A 47 2.25 -0.78 3.59
CA VAL A 47 3.47 -1.04 2.83
C VAL A 47 4.31 0.24 2.71
N LEU A 48 3.69 1.35 2.30
CA LEU A 48 4.36 2.64 2.15
C LEU A 48 5.02 3.08 3.46
N THR A 49 4.28 3.08 4.58
CA THR A 49 4.80 3.44 5.90
C THR A 49 6.01 2.61 6.29
N ARG A 50 5.98 1.30 6.01
CA ARG A 50 7.11 0.42 6.28
C ARG A 50 8.32 0.76 5.41
N LEU A 51 8.13 0.89 4.09
CA LEU A 51 9.22 1.19 3.16
C LEU A 51 9.84 2.56 3.46
N GLU A 52 9.05 3.57 3.82
CA GLU A 52 9.56 4.87 4.26
C GLU A 52 10.39 4.76 5.55
N THR A 53 9.92 3.97 6.53
CA THR A 53 10.66 3.72 7.78
C THR A 53 11.99 3.03 7.49
N GLU A 54 11.98 1.94 6.71
CA GLU A 54 13.20 1.22 6.36
C GLU A 54 14.14 2.07 5.48
N GLN A 55 13.60 2.95 4.63
CA GLN A 55 14.36 3.89 3.83
C GLN A 55 15.06 4.95 4.71
N HIS A 56 14.39 5.41 5.76
CA HIS A 56 14.96 6.33 6.72
C HIS A 56 16.07 5.67 7.56
N GLU A 57 15.88 4.41 7.96
CA GLU A 57 16.87 3.64 8.74
C GLU A 57 18.07 3.18 7.89
N SER A 58 17.83 2.78 6.64
CA SER A 58 18.83 2.26 5.73
C SER A 58 18.52 2.68 4.28
N PRO A 59 19.05 3.82 3.82
CA PRO A 59 18.75 4.34 2.50
C PRO A 59 19.13 3.37 1.39
N ASN A 60 18.17 3.06 0.52
CA ASN A 60 18.36 2.19 -0.64
C ASN A 60 17.63 2.77 -1.86
N SER A 61 18.31 2.88 -3.00
CA SER A 61 17.73 3.47 -4.21
C SER A 61 16.54 2.69 -4.76
N THR A 62 16.62 1.36 -4.78
CA THR A 62 15.52 0.48 -5.21
C THR A 62 14.30 0.62 -4.28
N ARG A 63 14.53 0.79 -2.98
CA ARG A 63 13.44 1.05 -2.04
C ARG A 63 12.82 2.44 -2.24
N ALA A 64 13.63 3.46 -2.48
CA ALA A 64 13.14 4.80 -2.77
C ALA A 64 12.25 4.84 -4.03
N GLU A 65 12.61 4.09 -5.07
CA GLU A 65 11.79 3.92 -6.28
C GLU A 65 10.44 3.27 -5.95
N LEU A 66 10.42 2.21 -5.13
CA LEU A 66 9.19 1.57 -4.68
C LEU A 66 8.30 2.49 -3.84
N VAL A 67 8.88 3.30 -2.95
CA VAL A 67 8.14 4.29 -2.16
C VAL A 67 7.45 5.31 -3.07
N ALA A 68 8.18 5.84 -4.06
CA ALA A 68 7.62 6.80 -5.01
C ALA A 68 6.47 6.18 -5.82
N GLU A 69 6.69 4.98 -6.36
CA GLU A 69 5.68 4.28 -7.17
C GLU A 69 4.39 4.00 -6.38
N ILE A 70 4.50 3.49 -5.14
CA ILE A 70 3.34 3.22 -4.29
C ILE A 70 2.62 4.51 -3.90
N SER A 71 3.37 5.58 -3.62
CA SER A 71 2.82 6.90 -3.32
C SER A 71 2.00 7.42 -4.48
N ASP A 72 2.49 7.27 -5.71
CA ASP A 72 1.78 7.70 -6.91
C ASP A 72 0.51 6.87 -7.15
N ILE A 73 0.56 5.54 -7.03
CA ILE A 73 -0.63 4.67 -7.13
C ILE A 73 -1.71 5.09 -6.12
N LEU A 74 -1.30 5.38 -4.88
CA LEU A 74 -2.21 5.82 -3.83
C LEU A 74 -2.85 7.17 -4.14
N LYS A 75 -2.12 8.10 -4.76
CA LYS A 75 -2.60 9.43 -5.19
C LYS A 75 -3.54 9.34 -6.39
N GLU A 76 -3.20 8.56 -7.41
CA GLU A 76 -4.04 8.36 -8.60
C GLU A 76 -5.40 7.72 -8.24
N ASN A 77 -5.44 6.91 -7.19
CA ASN A 77 -6.66 6.31 -6.63
C ASN A 77 -7.34 7.17 -5.56
N VAL A 78 -7.03 8.47 -5.45
CA VAL A 78 -7.84 9.44 -4.72
C VAL A 78 -8.75 10.15 -5.72
N PRO A 79 -10.08 9.90 -5.71
CA PRO A 79 -10.99 10.73 -6.48
C PRO A 79 -11.05 12.11 -5.81
N GLY A 80 -10.36 13.07 -6.41
CA GLY A 80 -10.41 14.48 -5.99
C GLY A 80 -9.18 14.92 -5.20
N ASP A 81 -8.10 15.22 -5.90
CA ASP A 81 -7.42 16.49 -5.65
C ASP A 81 -7.67 17.32 -6.92
N PRO A 82 -8.54 18.35 -6.89
CA PRO A 82 -8.53 19.32 -7.96
C PRO A 82 -7.11 19.86 -7.98
N LYS A 83 -6.41 19.74 -9.12
CA LYS A 83 -5.30 20.63 -9.40
C LYS A 83 -5.77 22.01 -8.99
N ALA A 84 -5.20 22.55 -7.91
CA ALA A 84 -5.27 23.97 -7.65
C ALA A 84 -4.55 24.58 -8.84
N ASP A 85 -5.33 24.88 -9.87
CA ASP A 85 -4.99 25.75 -10.96
C ASP A 85 -4.91 27.13 -10.31
N ASP A 86 -3.81 27.38 -9.59
CA ASP A 86 -3.40 28.74 -9.22
C ASP A 86 -2.85 29.38 -10.51
N SER A 87 -3.79 29.59 -11.45
CA SER A 87 -3.62 30.50 -12.56
C SER A 87 -3.78 31.92 -12.05
N LEU A 88 -2.63 32.61 -12.03
CA LEU A 88 -2.42 34.07 -12.15
C LEU A 88 -2.84 35.00 -11.00
#